data_AF-A0A832WRG3-F1
#
_entry.id   AF-A0A832WRG3-F1
#
_cell.length_a   1.000
_cell.length_b   1.000
_cell.length_c   1.000
_cell.angle_alpha   90.00
_cell.angle_beta   90.00
_cell.angle_gamma   90.00
#
_symmetry.space_group_name_H-M   'P 1'
#
loop_
_entity.id
_entity.type
_entity.pdbx_description
1 polymer ?
#
loop_
_entity_poly.entity_id
_entity_poly.type
_entity_poly.pdbx_seq_one_letter_code
_entity_poly.pdbx_strand_id
1 'polypeptide(L)'
;MSLPCQNPDWNEIWKERQRLQESTRTHDDRSHNWDKRENAERYDRNAMSEYDDRVQRTIASLPLTRNSRVLDIGAGPGVLALPIAPLVREVTAVEPGAGMVEVMQGRAEREGIRNIACVQ
;
A
#
# COMPACT_ATOMS: atom_id res chain seq x y z
N MET A 1 11.71 -34.81 5.90
CA MET A 1 12.10 -33.89 4.81
C MET A 1 11.17 -32.69 4.89
N SER A 2 11.66 -31.54 5.35
CA SER A 2 10.90 -30.29 5.31
C SER A 2 10.77 -29.90 3.85
N LEU A 3 9.54 -29.74 3.34
CA LEU A 3 9.34 -29.09 2.05
C LEU A 3 10.04 -27.74 2.11
N PRO A 4 10.84 -27.35 1.10
CA PRO A 4 11.39 -26.00 1.07
C PRO A 4 10.20 -25.04 1.16
N CYS A 5 10.18 -24.21 2.20
CA CYS A 5 9.30 -23.07 2.26
C CYS A 5 9.68 -22.21 1.04
N GLN A 6 8.95 -22.38 -0.07
CA GLN A 6 9.10 -21.47 -1.20
C GLN A 6 8.69 -20.12 -0.66
N ASN A 7 9.68 -19.26 -0.41
CA ASN A 7 9.44 -17.93 0.10
C ASN A 7 8.87 -17.12 -1.07
N PRO A 8 7.58 -16.80 -1.09
CA PRO A 8 6.97 -16.18 -2.25
C PRO A 8 7.54 -14.77 -2.44
N ASP A 9 7.91 -14.44 -3.68
CA ASP A 9 8.16 -13.06 -4.06
C ASP A 9 6.81 -12.36 -4.22
N TRP A 10 6.36 -11.72 -3.13
CA TRP A 10 5.07 -11.03 -3.09
C TRP A 10 4.98 -9.89 -4.09
N ASN A 11 6.11 -9.30 -4.48
CA ASN A 11 6.15 -8.23 -5.45
C ASN A 11 5.83 -8.76 -6.85
N GLU A 12 6.51 -9.82 -7.27
CA GLU A 12 6.26 -10.45 -8.56
C GLU A 12 4.85 -11.06 -8.64
N ILE A 13 4.36 -11.67 -7.55
CA ILE A 13 2.97 -12.16 -7.47
C ILE A 13 1.99 -11.01 -7.66
N TRP A 14 2.22 -9.86 -7.02
CA TRP A 14 1.33 -8.71 -7.13
C TRP A 14 1.37 -8.09 -8.53
N LYS A 15 2.55 -7.94 -9.13
CA LYS A 15 2.71 -7.50 -10.53
C LYS A 15 1.93 -8.37 -11.51
N GLU A 16 2.05 -9.70 -11.40
CA GLU A 16 1.33 -10.59 -12.30
C GLU A 16 -0.19 -10.53 -12.08
N ARG A 17 -0.64 -10.38 -10.83
CA ARG A 17 -2.07 -10.17 -10.53
C ARG A 17 -2.61 -8.88 -11.16
N GLN A 18 -1.85 -7.80 -11.09
CA GLN A 18 -2.18 -6.53 -11.74
C GLN A 18 -2.24 -6.70 -13.27
N ARG A 19 -1.24 -7.35 -13.88
CA ARG A 19 -1.18 -7.63 -15.31
C ARG A 19 -2.38 -8.47 -15.79
N LEU A 20 -2.75 -9.49 -15.04
CA LEU A 20 -3.92 -10.32 -15.32
C LEU A 20 -5.21 -9.50 -15.20
N GLN A 21 -5.36 -8.69 -14.16
CA GLN A 21 -6.50 -7.80 -14.02
C GLN A 21 -6.59 -6.83 -15.21
N GLU A 22 -5.47 -6.24 -15.62
CA GLU A 22 -5.39 -5.35 -16.77
C GLU A 22 -5.83 -6.02 -18.07
N SER A 23 -5.41 -7.27 -18.28
CA SER A 23 -5.76 -8.06 -19.47
C SER A 23 -7.25 -8.41 -19.57
N THR A 24 -7.99 -8.33 -18.46
CA THR A 24 -9.44 -8.58 -18.41
C THR A 24 -10.29 -7.32 -18.54
N ARG A 25 -9.66 -6.13 -18.65
CA ARG A 25 -10.37 -4.86 -18.71
C ARG A 25 -11.06 -4.68 -20.06
N THR A 26 -12.39 -4.58 -20.04
CA THR A 26 -13.14 -3.93 -21.12
C THR A 26 -12.78 -2.43 -21.14
N HIS A 27 -12.55 -1.89 -22.33
CA HIS A 27 -11.81 -0.68 -22.69
C HIS A 27 -12.25 0.69 -22.08
N ASP A 28 -13.03 0.76 -21.00
CA ASP A 28 -13.48 2.05 -20.43
C ASP A 28 -13.65 2.07 -18.90
N ASP A 29 -12.69 1.53 -18.14
CA ASP A 29 -12.66 1.75 -16.69
C ASP A 29 -11.58 2.77 -16.27
N ARG A 30 -11.86 4.06 -16.48
CA ARG A 30 -10.92 5.15 -16.18
C ARG A 30 -10.61 5.33 -14.68
N SER A 31 -11.29 4.58 -13.80
CA SER A 31 -11.13 4.68 -12.34
C SER A 31 -9.81 4.11 -11.80
N HIS A 32 -9.06 3.39 -12.64
CA HIS A 32 -7.87 2.62 -12.26
C HIS A 32 -6.66 2.96 -13.13
N ASN A 33 -6.41 4.25 -13.37
CA ASN A 33 -5.13 4.69 -13.92
C ASN A 33 -4.20 5.07 -12.77
N TRP A 34 -3.50 4.08 -12.21
CA TRP A 34 -2.65 4.22 -11.03
C TRP A 34 -1.33 4.97 -11.32
N ASP A 35 -1.00 5.19 -12.60
CA ASP A 35 0.13 6.01 -13.04
C ASP A 35 -0.16 7.52 -13.02
N LYS A 36 -1.44 7.92 -12.91
CA LYS A 36 -1.80 9.34 -12.91
C LYS A 36 -1.76 9.93 -11.50
N ARG A 37 -0.77 10.80 -11.28
CA ARG A 37 -0.63 11.73 -10.14
C ARG A 37 -1.96 12.40 -9.74
N GLU A 38 -2.81 12.69 -10.71
CA GLU A 38 -4.14 13.30 -10.56
C GLU A 38 -5.15 12.43 -9.76
N ASN A 39 -5.06 11.11 -9.85
CA ASN A 39 -5.85 10.19 -9.01
C ASN A 39 -5.31 10.14 -7.57
N ALA A 40 -3.99 10.25 -7.40
CA ALA A 40 -3.36 10.30 -6.09
C ALA A 40 -3.67 11.62 -5.34
N GLU A 41 -3.67 12.76 -6.05
CA GLU A 41 -4.07 14.07 -5.50
C GLU A 41 -5.59 14.16 -5.20
N ARG A 42 -6.43 13.45 -5.97
CA ARG A 42 -7.87 13.33 -5.68
C ARG A 42 -8.12 12.43 -4.45
N TYR A 43 -7.24 11.48 -4.19
CA TYR A 43 -7.22 10.67 -2.97
C TYR A 43 -6.80 11.52 -1.76
N ASP A 44 -5.74 12.31 -1.88
CA ASP A 44 -5.22 13.17 -0.81
C ASP A 44 -6.25 14.24 -0.37
N ARG A 45 -7.03 14.80 -1.31
CA ARG A 45 -8.06 15.83 -1.00
C ARG A 45 -9.35 15.30 -0.38
N ASN A 46 -9.76 14.06 -0.65
CA ASN A 46 -11.08 13.54 -0.25
C ASN A 46 -11.03 12.47 0.87
N ALA A 47 -9.85 11.90 1.18
CA ALA A 47 -9.73 10.80 2.14
C ALA A 47 -9.75 11.22 3.63
N MET A 48 -9.80 12.52 3.93
CA MET A 48 -9.64 13.03 5.30
C MET A 48 -10.87 12.95 6.21
N SER A 49 -12.05 12.48 5.76
CA SER A 49 -13.22 12.34 6.66
C SER A 49 -13.90 10.97 6.67
N GLU A 50 -14.21 10.35 5.53
CA GLU A 50 -14.90 9.04 5.51
C GLU A 50 -13.94 7.83 5.52
N TYR A 51 -12.73 7.98 4.96
CA TYR A 51 -11.75 6.91 4.96
C TYR A 51 -11.08 6.74 6.32
N ASP A 52 -11.02 7.80 7.12
CA ASP A 52 -10.40 7.76 8.44
C ASP A 52 -11.08 6.73 9.33
N ASP A 53 -12.42 6.74 9.46
CA ASP A 53 -13.14 5.76 10.29
C ASP A 53 -12.91 4.31 9.87
N ARG A 54 -12.87 4.03 8.56
CA ARG A 54 -12.60 2.67 8.05
C ARG A 54 -11.15 2.27 8.32
N VAL A 55 -10.20 3.17 8.11
CA VAL A 55 -8.78 2.96 8.38
C VAL A 55 -8.56 2.73 9.87
N GLN A 56 -9.08 3.59 10.74
CA GLN A 56 -9.00 3.45 12.19
C GLN A 56 -9.61 2.13 12.66
N ARG A 57 -10.81 1.77 12.20
CA ARG A 57 -11.43 0.47 12.54
C ARG A 57 -10.59 -0.72 12.09
N THR A 58 -10.00 -0.64 10.88
CA THR A 58 -9.15 -1.70 10.35
C THR A 58 -7.92 -1.85 11.24
N ILE A 59 -7.22 -0.75 11.52
CA ILE A 59 -6.02 -0.75 12.37
C ILE A 59 -6.34 -1.24 13.79
N ALA A 60 -7.44 -0.78 14.38
CA ALA A 60 -7.88 -1.18 15.73
C ALA A 60 -8.24 -2.67 15.83
N SER A 61 -8.63 -3.31 14.72
CA SER A 61 -8.93 -4.75 14.68
C SER A 61 -7.69 -5.64 14.54
N LEU A 62 -6.54 -5.06 14.19
CA LEU A 62 -5.30 -5.78 14.03
C LEU A 62 -4.57 -5.91 15.38
N PRO A 63 -3.99 -7.09 15.71
CA PRO A 63 -3.21 -7.28 16.93
C PRO A 63 -1.80 -6.69 16.79
N LEU A 64 -1.71 -5.40 16.48
CA LEU A 64 -0.45 -4.71 16.27
C LEU A 64 0.27 -4.46 17.59
N THR A 65 1.58 -4.67 17.58
CA THR A 65 2.46 -4.35 18.68
C THR A 65 3.66 -3.60 18.14
N ARG A 66 4.42 -2.94 19.03
CA ARG A 66 5.69 -2.27 18.67
C ARG A 66 6.75 -3.22 18.10
N ASN A 67 6.57 -4.54 18.27
CA ASN A 67 7.45 -5.56 17.72
C ASN A 67 6.96 -6.15 16.38
N SER A 68 5.74 -5.82 15.95
CA SER A 68 5.17 -6.35 14.71
C SER A 68 5.95 -5.85 13.49
N ARG A 69 6.08 -6.72 12.49
CA ARG A 69 6.57 -6.38 11.14
C ARG A 69 5.40 -6.60 10.19
N VAL A 70 5.04 -5.59 9.41
CA VAL A 70 3.81 -5.60 8.60
C VAL A 70 4.15 -5.60 7.11
N LEU A 71 3.43 -6.40 6.34
CA LEU A 71 3.45 -6.39 4.87
C LEU A 71 2.11 -5.84 4.38
N ASP A 72 2.15 -4.74 3.61
CA ASP A 72 0.98 -4.11 2.99
C ASP A 72 1.07 -4.28 1.47
N ILE A 73 0.20 -5.11 0.87
CA ILE A 73 0.23 -5.44 -0.57
C ILE A 73 -0.87 -4.64 -1.28
N GLY A 74 -0.50 -3.93 -2.35
CA GLY A 74 -1.39 -2.96 -2.97
C GLY A 74 -1.54 -1.72 -2.09
N ALA A 75 -0.42 -1.28 -1.51
CA ALA A 75 -0.40 -0.21 -0.51
C ALA A 75 -0.86 1.15 -1.07
N GLY A 76 -0.85 1.31 -2.40
CA GLY A 76 -1.26 2.54 -3.07
C GLY A 76 -0.45 3.74 -2.54
N PRO A 77 -1.08 4.88 -2.23
CA PRO A 77 -0.39 6.04 -1.67
C PRO A 77 -0.09 5.91 -0.16
N GLY A 78 -0.21 4.70 0.42
CA GLY A 78 0.12 4.42 1.83
C GLY A 78 -1.04 4.57 2.81
N VAL A 79 -2.27 4.32 2.36
CA VAL A 79 -3.50 4.54 3.14
C VAL A 79 -3.50 3.81 4.48
N LEU A 80 -3.00 2.56 4.49
CA LEU A 80 -2.83 1.77 5.70
C LEU A 80 -1.37 1.76 6.17
N ALA A 81 -0.41 1.60 5.25
CA ALA A 81 1.01 1.58 5.56
C ALA A 81 1.47 2.76 6.45
N LEU A 82 1.10 3.99 6.12
CA LEU A 82 1.53 5.19 6.83
C LEU A 82 0.98 5.27 8.26
N PRO A 83 -0.34 5.15 8.52
CA PRO A 83 -0.86 5.16 9.89
C PRO A 83 -0.48 3.92 10.71
N ILE A 84 -0.16 2.79 10.08
CA ILE A 84 0.35 1.60 10.78
C ILE A 84 1.81 1.80 11.23
N ALA A 85 2.63 2.46 10.42
CA ALA A 85 4.07 2.61 10.67
C ALA A 85 4.45 3.09 12.09
N PRO A 86 3.83 4.14 12.69
CA PRO A 86 4.18 4.57 14.04
C PRO A 86 3.78 3.57 15.15
N LEU A 87 2.97 2.56 14.84
CA LEU A 87 2.46 1.57 15.80
C LEU A 87 3.32 0.30 15.87
N VAL A 88 4.18 0.08 14.88
CA VAL A 88 4.89 -1.19 14.67
C VAL A 88 6.40 -1.00 14.54
N ARG A 89 7.15 -2.11 14.42
CA ARG A 89 8.61 -2.06 14.22
C ARG A 89 8.94 -1.53 12.84
N GLU A 90 8.33 -2.13 11.82
CA GLU A 90 8.55 -1.77 10.41
C GLU A 90 7.36 -2.18 9.53
N VAL A 91 7.22 -1.49 8.41
CA VAL A 91 6.26 -1.80 7.35
C VAL A 91 7.02 -2.00 6.04
N THR A 92 6.68 -3.06 5.31
CA THR A 92 7.07 -3.25 3.91
C THR A 92 5.81 -3.07 3.06
N ALA A 93 5.80 -2.06 2.20
CA ALA A 93 4.73 -1.78 1.26
C ALA A 93 5.10 -2.35 -0.12
N VAL A 94 4.22 -3.15 -0.71
CA VAL A 94 4.36 -3.67 -2.08
C VAL A 94 3.39 -2.88 -2.97
N GLU A 95 3.93 -2.06 -3.85
CA GLU A 95 3.16 -1.17 -4.73
C GLU A 95 3.93 -0.90 -6.04
N PRO A 96 3.46 -1.41 -7.19
CA PRO A 96 4.15 -1.26 -8.47
C PRO A 96 3.93 0.12 -9.09
N GLY A 97 2.87 0.85 -8.72
CA GLY A 97 2.54 2.16 -9.27
C GLY A 97 3.53 3.24 -8.82
N ALA A 98 4.40 3.69 -9.71
CA ALA A 98 5.44 4.68 -9.39
C ALA A 98 4.88 5.99 -8.82
N GLY A 99 3.76 6.50 -9.37
CA GLY A 99 3.10 7.70 -8.87
C GLY A 99 2.49 7.52 -7.46
N MET A 100 2.08 6.29 -7.12
CA MET A 100 1.57 5.97 -5.78
C MET A 100 2.70 5.95 -4.76
N VAL A 101 3.83 5.34 -5.12
CA VAL A 101 5.03 5.30 -4.28
C VAL A 101 5.58 6.70 -4.04
N GLU A 102 5.62 7.57 -5.07
CA GLU A 102 6.06 8.96 -4.92
C GLU A 102 5.21 9.72 -3.88
N VAL A 103 3.89 9.57 -3.94
CA VAL A 103 2.98 10.21 -2.98
C VAL A 103 3.15 9.63 -1.57
N MET A 104 3.29 8.30 -1.44
CA MET A 104 3.54 7.65 -0.16
C MET A 104 4.84 8.15 0.48
N GLN A 105 5.91 8.21 -0.29
CA GLN A 105 7.23 8.65 0.17
C GLN A 105 7.21 10.13 0.58
N GLY A 106 6.62 11.00 -0.24
CA GLY A 106 6.48 12.42 0.09
C GLY A 106 5.65 12.66 1.36
N ARG A 107 4.63 11.82 1.61
CA ARG A 107 3.86 11.87 2.86
C ARG A 107 4.66 11.34 4.05
N ALA A 108 5.36 10.22 3.89
CA ALA A 108 6.24 9.67 4.93
C ALA A 108 7.30 10.70 5.38
N GLU A 109 7.91 11.40 4.43
CA GLU A 109 8.90 12.45 4.70
C GLU A 109 8.28 13.61 5.50
N ARG A 110 7.12 14.12 5.04
CA ARG A 110 6.40 15.22 5.71
C ARG A 110 5.98 14.88 7.14
N GLU A 111 5.61 13.62 7.38
CA GLU A 111 5.17 13.12 8.69
C GLU A 111 6.34 12.58 9.54
N GLY A 112 7.57 12.60 9.03
CA GLY A 112 8.77 12.11 9.73
C GLY A 112 8.80 10.59 9.95
N ILE A 113 8.04 9.84 9.15
CA ILE A 113 7.95 8.37 9.22
C ILE A 113 9.17 7.77 8.51
N ARG A 114 9.92 6.95 9.23
CA ARG A 114 11.21 6.40 8.76
C ARG A 114 11.29 4.88 8.73
N ASN A 115 10.25 4.18 9.17
CA ASN A 115 10.21 2.72 9.28
C ASN A 115 9.31 2.05 8.23
N ILE A 116 9.22 2.65 7.05
CA ILE A 116 8.53 2.07 5.88
C ILE A 116 9.55 1.84 4.77
N ALA A 117 9.53 0.64 4.17
CA ALA A 117 10.23 0.34 2.93
C ALA A 117 9.20 0.06 1.82
N CYS A 118 9.43 0.59 0.62
CA CYS A 118 8.60 0.32 -0.55
C CYS A 118 9.31 -0.67 -1.48
N VAL A 119 8.57 -1.64 -2.00
CA VAL A 119 9.00 -2.61 -3.01
C VAL A 119 8.10 -2.43 -4.23
N GLN A 120 8.73 -2.25 -5.40
CA GLN A 120 8.06 -1.93 -6.67
C GLN A 120 8.13 -3.05 -7.70
#